data_AF-A0A0P9DRT8-F1
#
_entry.id   AF-A0A0P9DRT8-F1
#
_cell.length_a   1.000
_cell.length_b   1.000
_cell.length_c   1.000
_cell.angle_alpha   90.00
_cell.angle_beta   90.00
_cell.angle_gamma   90.00
#
_symmetry.space_group_name_H-M   'P 1'
#
loop_
_entity.id
_entity.type
_entity.pdbx_description
1 polymer ?
#
loop_
_entity_poly.entity_id
_entity_poly.type
_entity_poly.pdbx_seq_one_letter_code
_entity_poly.pdbx_strand_id
1 'polypeptide(L)'
;MQFNDFKFKMREVFEMSFSFQGQGLKKIIAILLSAVCFTGLGTREALASPYQTYWDCSDNLYDCQAADLVPELAQLAHTVRIYIPEGKVMSYHYKDLRTKNRYDSSYTEILVSYDDRGQQRQVASLNVPIGGEAGGDLIAPRSDYYYLTIQCYYGGNCDGSGYLRTSK
;
A
#
# COMPACT_ATOMS: atom_id res chain seq x y z
N MET A 1 71.22 34.33 -7.84
CA MET A 1 70.14 34.80 -6.95
C MET A 1 68.83 34.38 -7.60
N GLN A 2 68.11 33.42 -6.97
CA GLN A 2 66.63 33.30 -6.91
C GLN A 2 65.83 33.40 -8.24
N PHE A 3 65.01 32.44 -8.70
CA PHE A 3 64.05 31.58 -8.01
C PHE A 3 63.70 30.34 -8.86
N ASN A 4 63.75 29.17 -8.22
CA ASN A 4 62.92 28.02 -8.56
C ASN A 4 61.47 28.38 -8.24
N ASP A 5 60.57 28.53 -9.22
CA ASP A 5 59.11 28.48 -8.92
C ASP A 5 58.15 28.33 -10.12
N PHE A 6 58.56 27.68 -11.21
CA PHE A 6 57.69 27.52 -12.39
C PHE A 6 57.16 26.09 -12.63
N LYS A 7 57.25 25.21 -11.63
CA LYS A 7 56.91 23.78 -11.80
C LYS A 7 55.80 23.25 -10.89
N PHE A 8 55.10 24.11 -10.15
CA PHE A 8 54.10 23.65 -9.16
C PHE A 8 52.64 24.04 -9.46
N LYS A 9 52.35 24.71 -10.59
CA LYS A 9 50.99 25.23 -10.85
C LYS A 9 50.40 24.82 -12.19
N MET A 10 50.60 23.56 -12.58
CA MET A 10 49.86 22.91 -13.68
C MET A 10 49.66 21.42 -13.42
N ARG A 11 49.33 21.03 -12.18
CA ARG A 11 48.99 19.64 -11.85
C ARG A 11 47.66 19.43 -11.13
N GLU A 12 46.94 20.49 -10.81
CA GLU A 12 45.65 20.37 -10.09
C GLU A 12 44.42 20.75 -10.92
N VAL A 13 44.59 21.25 -12.15
CA VAL A 13 43.45 21.71 -12.96
C VAL A 13 42.90 20.61 -13.88
N PHE A 14 43.65 19.52 -14.11
CA PHE A 14 43.25 18.45 -15.03
C PHE A 14 42.51 17.27 -14.40
N GLU A 15 42.38 17.22 -13.06
CA GLU A 15 41.67 16.12 -12.38
C GLU A 15 40.23 16.45 -11.95
N MET A 16 39.81 17.72 -12.01
CA MET A 16 38.46 18.11 -11.56
C MET A 16 37.37 18.07 -12.65
N SER A 17 37.69 17.75 -13.91
CA SER A 17 36.68 17.72 -14.98
C SER A 17 36.26 16.31 -15.45
N PHE A 18 36.96 15.25 -15.04
CA PHE A 18 36.64 13.88 -15.48
C PHE A 18 35.91 13.00 -14.46
N SER A 19 35.76 13.45 -13.20
CA SER A 19 35.11 12.66 -12.15
C SER A 19 33.59 12.88 -12.03
N PHE A 20 33.02 13.90 -12.70
CA PHE A 20 31.61 14.27 -12.55
C PHE A 20 30.65 13.55 -13.53
N GLN A 21 31.13 13.07 -14.68
CA GLN A 21 30.29 12.41 -15.69
C GLN A 21 29.98 10.93 -15.40
N GLY A 22 30.84 10.23 -14.65
CA GLY A 22 30.65 8.80 -14.37
C GLY A 22 29.66 8.49 -13.23
N GLN A 23 29.44 9.42 -12.30
CA GLN A 23 28.54 9.22 -11.17
C GLN A 23 27.07 9.53 -11.49
N GLY A 24 26.81 10.48 -12.41
CA GLY A 24 25.45 10.81 -12.84
C GLY A 24 24.76 9.64 -13.54
N LEU A 25 25.48 8.94 -14.42
CA LEU A 25 24.95 7.78 -15.13
C LEU A 25 24.65 6.60 -14.18
N LYS A 26 25.53 6.35 -13.20
CA LYS A 26 25.31 5.33 -12.16
C LYS A 26 24.09 5.65 -11.28
N LYS A 27 23.88 6.93 -10.95
CA LYS A 27 22.68 7.37 -10.21
C LYS A 27 21.41 7.17 -11.03
N ILE A 28 21.42 7.51 -12.32
CA ILE A 28 20.25 7.33 -13.21
C ILE A 28 19.93 5.85 -13.38
N ILE A 29 20.94 5.01 -13.59
CA ILE A 29 20.77 3.55 -13.70
C ILE A 29 20.25 2.96 -12.39
N ALA A 30 20.75 3.40 -11.23
CA ALA A 30 20.25 2.97 -9.93
C ALA A 30 18.80 3.42 -9.67
N ILE A 31 18.44 4.64 -10.09
CA ILE A 31 17.05 5.14 -10.03
C ILE A 31 16.15 4.29 -10.94
N LEU A 32 16.57 3.99 -12.17
CA LEU A 32 15.82 3.13 -13.10
C LEU A 32 15.67 1.70 -12.57
N LEU A 33 16.73 1.10 -12.02
CA LEU A 33 16.68 -0.22 -11.39
C LEU A 33 15.77 -0.23 -10.17
N SER A 34 15.85 0.80 -9.31
CA SER A 34 14.93 0.93 -8.18
C SER A 34 13.49 1.11 -8.65
N ALA A 35 13.24 1.95 -9.65
CA ALA A 35 11.92 2.12 -10.22
C ALA A 35 11.38 0.80 -10.79
N VAL A 36 12.17 0.01 -11.50
CA VAL A 36 11.75 -1.29 -12.03
C VAL A 36 11.49 -2.31 -10.91
N CYS A 37 12.32 -2.33 -9.85
CA CYS A 37 12.11 -3.21 -8.69
C CYS A 37 10.87 -2.82 -7.85
N PHE A 38 10.54 -1.53 -7.74
CA PHE A 38 9.38 -1.05 -6.98
C PHE A 38 8.09 -0.97 -7.80
N THR A 39 8.18 -0.85 -9.13
CA THR A 39 7.00 -0.82 -10.01
C THR A 39 6.42 -2.21 -10.26
N GLY A 40 7.20 -3.29 -10.15
CA GLY A 40 6.70 -4.66 -10.39
C GLY A 40 5.62 -5.13 -9.41
N LEU A 41 5.60 -4.61 -8.17
CA LEU A 41 4.58 -4.93 -7.16
C LEU A 41 3.43 -3.91 -7.15
N GLY A 42 3.71 -2.61 -7.27
CA GLY A 42 2.69 -1.55 -7.15
C GLY A 42 1.91 -1.22 -8.43
N THR A 43 2.42 -1.56 -9.62
CA THR A 43 1.76 -1.15 -10.88
C THR A 43 0.52 -1.97 -11.24
N ARG A 44 0.35 -3.20 -10.74
CA ARG A 44 -0.89 -3.97 -10.97
C ARG A 44 -2.09 -3.37 -10.23
N GLU A 45 -1.86 -2.78 -9.06
CA GLU A 45 -2.91 -2.08 -8.30
C GLU A 45 -3.19 -0.68 -8.88
N ALA A 46 -2.17 0.02 -9.41
CA ALA A 46 -2.37 1.30 -10.09
C ALA A 46 -2.98 1.18 -11.52
N LEU A 47 -2.79 0.03 -12.19
CA LEU A 47 -3.40 -0.28 -13.50
C LEU A 47 -4.76 -1.00 -13.38
N ALA A 48 -5.19 -1.36 -12.16
CA ALA A 48 -6.58 -1.66 -11.87
C ALA A 48 -7.38 -0.35 -11.97
N SER A 49 -7.64 0.03 -13.23
CA SER A 49 -8.47 1.15 -13.68
C SER A 49 -9.68 1.37 -12.76
N PRO A 50 -10.15 2.62 -12.56
CA PRO A 50 -11.18 3.01 -11.57
C PRO A 50 -12.54 2.28 -11.65
N TYR A 51 -12.72 1.34 -12.56
CA TYR A 51 -13.92 0.53 -12.79
C TYR A 51 -13.87 -0.87 -12.17
N GLN A 52 -12.74 -1.30 -11.60
CA GLN A 52 -12.73 -2.57 -10.86
C GLN A 52 -13.46 -2.35 -9.53
N THR A 53 -14.69 -2.85 -9.48
CA THR A 53 -15.60 -2.77 -8.32
C THR A 53 -15.59 -4.05 -7.50
N TYR A 54 -14.81 -5.05 -7.93
CA TYR A 54 -14.74 -6.37 -7.30
C TYR A 54 -13.29 -6.84 -7.25
N TRP A 55 -12.87 -7.36 -6.09
CA TRP A 55 -11.52 -7.87 -5.89
C TRP A 55 -11.44 -9.35 -6.18
N ASP A 56 -10.68 -9.69 -7.23
CA ASP A 56 -10.45 -11.08 -7.61
C ASP A 56 -9.35 -11.70 -6.73
N CYS A 57 -9.77 -12.46 -5.72
CA CYS A 57 -8.88 -13.24 -4.84
C CYS A 57 -8.52 -14.63 -5.41
N SER A 58 -8.75 -14.91 -6.70
CA SER A 58 -8.41 -16.19 -7.32
C SER A 58 -6.94 -16.33 -7.75
N ASP A 59 -6.13 -15.27 -7.62
CA ASP A 59 -4.72 -15.30 -8.01
C ASP A 59 -3.94 -16.32 -7.16
N ASN A 60 -3.12 -17.14 -7.83
CA ASN A 60 -2.30 -18.15 -7.18
C ASN A 60 -1.13 -17.54 -6.40
N LEU A 61 -0.77 -16.27 -6.62
CA LEU A 61 0.37 -15.60 -5.98
C LEU A 61 0.12 -15.15 -4.53
N TYR A 62 -1.15 -14.93 -4.16
CA TYR A 62 -1.53 -14.35 -2.88
C TYR A 62 -2.51 -15.25 -2.13
N ASP A 63 -2.42 -15.27 -0.81
CA ASP A 63 -3.54 -15.67 0.04
C ASP A 63 -4.42 -14.44 0.23
N CYS A 64 -5.65 -14.49 -0.26
CA CYS A 64 -6.54 -13.33 -0.38
C CYS A 64 -7.96 -13.70 0.05
N GLN A 65 -8.64 -12.77 0.72
CA GLN A 65 -10.08 -12.83 0.99
C GLN A 65 -10.72 -11.49 0.63
N ALA A 66 -11.79 -11.52 -0.16
CA ALA A 66 -12.57 -10.35 -0.52
C ALA A 66 -13.61 -10.07 0.58
N ALA A 67 -13.76 -8.80 0.93
CA ALA A 67 -14.69 -8.34 1.94
C ALA A 67 -15.62 -7.30 1.31
N ASP A 68 -16.89 -7.68 1.14
CA ASP A 68 -17.90 -6.85 0.48
C ASP A 68 -18.94 -6.34 1.48
N LEU A 69 -19.33 -5.08 1.34
CA LEU A 69 -20.57 -4.54 1.89
C LEU A 69 -21.56 -4.41 0.74
N VAL A 70 -22.67 -5.15 0.81
CA VAL A 70 -23.69 -5.17 -0.23
C VAL A 70 -24.95 -4.50 0.32
N PRO A 71 -25.52 -3.50 -0.38
CA PRO A 71 -26.77 -2.86 0.01
C PRO A 71 -27.90 -3.87 0.21
N GLU A 72 -28.85 -3.55 1.08
CA GLU A 72 -30.08 -4.33 1.32
C GLU A 72 -29.87 -5.71 1.97
N LEU A 73 -28.64 -6.21 2.04
CA LEU A 73 -28.27 -7.21 3.03
C LEU A 73 -28.23 -6.49 4.39
N ALA A 74 -28.86 -7.04 5.42
CA ALA A 74 -28.90 -6.45 6.77
C ALA A 74 -27.51 -6.39 7.47
N GLN A 75 -26.43 -6.50 6.71
CA GLN A 75 -25.05 -6.51 7.16
C GLN A 75 -24.53 -5.07 7.18
N LEU A 76 -24.49 -4.48 8.37
CA LEU A 76 -23.78 -3.23 8.62
C LEU A 76 -22.28 -3.44 8.77
N ALA A 77 -21.81 -4.69 8.82
CA ALA A 77 -20.40 -5.04 8.85
C ALA A 77 -20.16 -6.38 8.18
N HIS A 78 -18.99 -6.53 7.58
CA HIS A 78 -18.47 -7.79 7.06
C HIS A 78 -17.02 -7.98 7.50
N THR A 79 -16.73 -9.16 8.04
CA THR A 79 -15.40 -9.52 8.54
C THR A 79 -14.88 -10.74 7.81
N VAL A 80 -13.66 -10.62 7.28
CA VAL A 80 -12.90 -11.74 6.69
C VAL A 80 -11.61 -11.95 7.45
N ARG A 81 -10.96 -13.09 7.26
CA ARG A 81 -9.68 -13.39 7.90
C ARG A 81 -8.76 -14.23 7.03
N ILE A 82 -7.46 -14.00 7.17
CA ILE A 82 -6.40 -14.84 6.60
C ILE A 82 -5.32 -15.09 7.65
N TYR A 83 -4.64 -16.22 7.56
CA TYR A 83 -3.45 -16.47 8.36
C TYR A 83 -2.25 -15.80 7.70
N ILE A 84 -1.47 -15.04 8.47
CA ILE A 84 -0.29 -14.32 7.95
C ILE A 84 0.90 -14.63 8.87
N PRO A 85 2.00 -15.19 8.32
CA PRO A 85 3.23 -15.39 9.07
C PRO A 85 3.85 -14.07 9.54
N GLU A 86 4.53 -14.10 10.69
CA GLU A 86 5.31 -12.98 11.22
C GLU A 86 6.30 -12.43 10.17
N GLY A 87 6.38 -11.11 10.08
CA GLY A 87 7.30 -10.42 9.17
C GLY A 87 6.86 -10.40 7.70
N LYS A 88 5.76 -11.05 7.33
CA LYS A 88 5.17 -10.94 5.99
C LYS A 88 4.38 -9.64 5.83
N VAL A 89 4.32 -9.15 4.59
CA VAL A 89 3.52 -7.98 4.23
C VAL A 89 2.05 -8.40 4.09
N MET A 90 1.20 -7.70 4.82
CA MET A 90 -0.25 -7.76 4.75
C MET A 90 -0.74 -6.49 4.06
N SER A 91 -1.50 -6.64 3.00
CA SER A 91 -2.16 -5.53 2.29
C SER A 91 -3.66 -5.59 2.52
N TYR A 92 -4.25 -4.44 2.82
CA TYR A 92 -5.70 -4.32 3.00
C TYR A 92 -6.21 -3.09 2.26
N HIS A 93 -7.42 -3.16 1.73
CA HIS A 93 -8.02 -2.08 0.98
C HIS A 93 -9.54 -2.16 1.00
N TYR A 94 -10.21 -1.03 0.83
CA TYR A 94 -11.63 -0.93 0.56
C TYR A 94 -11.93 0.27 -0.34
N LYS A 95 -12.89 0.05 -1.25
CA LYS A 95 -13.43 1.07 -2.13
C LYS A 95 -14.93 1.17 -1.93
N ASP A 96 -15.38 2.36 -1.54
CA ASP A 96 -16.80 2.70 -1.46
C ASP A 96 -17.33 2.95 -2.89
N LEU A 97 -18.36 2.22 -3.28
CA LEU A 97 -18.94 2.25 -4.62
C LEU A 97 -20.09 3.24 -4.75
N ARG A 98 -20.46 3.90 -3.67
CA ARG A 98 -21.61 4.81 -3.66
C ARG A 98 -21.24 6.13 -4.32
N THR A 99 -22.24 6.72 -4.96
CA THR A 99 -22.13 8.08 -5.45
C THR A 99 -22.26 9.05 -4.29
N LYS A 100 -21.33 10.01 -4.17
CA LYS A 100 -21.39 11.07 -3.13
C LYS A 100 -22.75 11.76 -3.13
N ASN A 101 -23.49 11.60 -2.05
CA ASN A 101 -24.75 12.30 -1.80
C ASN A 101 -24.56 13.29 -0.64
N ARG A 102 -24.98 14.54 -0.82
CA ARG A 102 -24.81 15.60 0.20
C ARG A 102 -25.62 15.36 1.48
N TYR A 103 -26.66 14.54 1.40
CA TYR A 103 -27.54 14.23 2.53
C TYR A 103 -27.18 12.91 3.23
N ASP A 104 -26.22 12.17 2.68
CA ASP A 104 -25.74 10.94 3.29
C ASP A 104 -24.50 11.26 4.15
N SER A 105 -24.63 11.07 5.46
CA SER A 105 -23.55 11.26 6.44
C SER A 105 -22.90 9.94 6.86
N SER A 106 -23.28 8.83 6.25
CA SER A 106 -22.65 7.54 6.54
C SER A 106 -21.24 7.48 5.98
N TYR A 107 -20.41 6.68 6.63
CA TYR A 107 -19.05 6.38 6.19
C TYR A 107 -18.75 4.93 6.51
N THR A 108 -17.71 4.42 5.89
CA THR A 108 -17.23 3.07 6.14
C THR A 108 -15.93 3.14 6.91
N GLU A 109 -15.81 2.42 8.02
CA GLU A 109 -14.54 2.19 8.68
C GLU A 109 -13.98 0.84 8.24
N ILE A 110 -12.69 0.80 7.91
CA ILE A 110 -11.95 -0.44 7.77
C ILE A 110 -11.04 -0.62 8.98
N LEU A 111 -11.12 -1.78 9.62
CA LEU A 111 -10.32 -2.14 10.78
C LEU A 111 -9.55 -3.42 10.49
N VAL A 112 -8.24 -3.39 10.76
CA VAL A 112 -7.40 -4.59 10.74
C VAL A 112 -7.00 -4.93 12.18
N SER A 113 -7.24 -6.16 12.57
CA SER A 113 -6.96 -6.66 13.92
C SER A 113 -6.50 -8.11 13.94
N TYR A 114 -5.94 -8.55 15.06
CA TYR A 114 -5.68 -9.95 15.35
C TYR A 114 -6.11 -10.26 16.79
N ASP A 115 -6.33 -11.54 17.11
CA ASP A 115 -6.67 -11.95 18.48
C ASP A 115 -5.39 -12.18 19.31
N ASP A 116 -5.26 -11.47 20.42
CA ASP A 116 -4.20 -11.68 21.40
C ASP A 116 -4.79 -12.20 22.70
N ARG A 117 -4.87 -13.54 22.81
CA ARG A 117 -5.35 -14.24 24.02
C ARG A 117 -6.78 -13.85 24.40
N GLY A 118 -7.68 -13.74 23.41
CA GLY A 118 -9.08 -13.37 23.61
C GLY A 118 -9.32 -11.86 23.63
N GLN A 119 -8.29 -11.04 23.41
CA GLN A 119 -8.41 -9.59 23.25
C GLN A 119 -8.08 -9.19 21.80
N GLN A 120 -9.04 -8.56 21.13
CA GLN A 120 -8.83 -7.99 19.80
C GLN A 120 -7.79 -6.86 19.86
N ARG A 121 -6.67 -7.04 19.17
CA ARG A 121 -5.61 -6.04 18.99
C ARG A 121 -5.73 -5.42 17.63
N GLN A 122 -6.06 -4.14 17.61
CA GLN A 122 -6.13 -3.35 16.39
C GLN A 122 -4.74 -2.92 15.94
N VAL A 123 -4.45 -3.11 14.65
CA VAL A 123 -3.19 -2.70 14.00
C VAL A 123 -3.38 -1.58 12.97
N ALA A 124 -4.61 -1.42 12.44
CA ALA A 124 -4.98 -0.27 11.64
C ALA A 124 -6.48 0.04 11.74
N SER A 125 -6.82 1.32 11.60
CA SER A 125 -8.17 1.77 11.22
C SER A 125 -8.07 2.96 10.29
N LEU A 126 -8.94 2.97 9.29
CA LEU A 126 -9.12 4.08 8.37
C LEU A 126 -10.61 4.32 8.12
N ASN A 127 -11.00 5.58 8.10
CA ASN A 127 -12.34 5.98 7.68
C ASN A 127 -12.32 6.27 6.18
N VAL A 128 -13.24 5.63 5.45
CA VAL A 128 -13.43 5.77 4.02
C VAL A 128 -14.68 6.63 3.79
N PRO A 129 -14.52 7.83 3.20
CA PRO A 129 -15.66 8.67 2.86
C PRO A 129 -16.44 8.04 1.70
N ILE A 130 -17.70 8.45 1.55
CA ILE A 130 -18.57 8.02 0.45
C ILE A 130 -17.89 8.25 -0.91
N GLY A 131 -17.90 7.23 -1.77
CA GLY A 131 -17.24 7.24 -3.08
C GLY A 131 -15.72 7.41 -3.03
N GLY A 132 -15.12 7.16 -1.87
CA GLY A 132 -13.67 7.16 -1.66
C GLY A 132 -13.08 5.75 -1.59
N GLU A 133 -11.77 5.69 -1.41
CA GLU A 133 -11.04 4.45 -1.20
C GLU A 133 -9.95 4.66 -0.14
N ALA A 134 -9.63 3.61 0.61
CA ALA A 134 -8.54 3.62 1.56
C ALA A 134 -7.96 2.21 1.75
N GLY A 135 -6.69 2.16 2.12
CA GLY A 135 -5.99 0.93 2.37
C GLY A 135 -4.54 1.19 2.75
N GLY A 136 -3.78 0.13 2.92
CA GLY A 136 -2.36 0.22 3.17
C GLY A 136 -1.69 -1.14 3.32
N ASP A 137 -0.37 -1.07 3.49
CA ASP A 137 0.48 -2.21 3.75
C ASP A 137 0.98 -2.16 5.19
N LEU A 138 0.95 -3.31 5.86
CA LEU A 138 1.44 -3.51 7.21
C LEU A 138 2.36 -4.71 7.23
N ILE A 139 3.37 -4.69 8.10
CA ILE A 139 4.17 -5.89 8.38
C ILE A 139 3.49 -6.61 9.55
N ALA A 140 3.18 -7.89 9.38
CA ALA A 140 2.56 -8.71 10.41
C ALA A 140 3.49 -8.81 11.64
N PRO A 141 3.12 -8.24 12.81
CA PRO A 141 3.98 -8.26 14.00
C PRO A 141 4.17 -9.66 14.60
N ARG A 142 3.32 -10.63 14.24
CA ARG A 142 3.37 -12.03 14.67
C ARG A 142 2.61 -12.93 13.71
N SER A 143 2.88 -14.23 13.78
CA SER A 143 2.16 -15.24 13.01
C SER A 143 0.77 -15.49 13.61
N ASP A 144 -0.30 -15.04 12.95
CA ASP A 144 -1.67 -15.20 13.45
C ASP A 144 -2.72 -15.08 12.33
N TYR A 145 -3.99 -15.31 12.68
CA TYR A 145 -5.12 -14.88 11.87
C TYR A 145 -5.35 -13.38 12.05
N TYR A 146 -5.23 -12.66 10.94
CA TYR A 146 -5.60 -11.25 10.87
C TYR A 146 -7.00 -11.13 10.29
N TYR A 147 -7.77 -10.24 10.87
CA TYR A 147 -9.15 -9.94 10.53
C TYR A 147 -9.21 -8.58 9.86
N LEU A 148 -9.90 -8.50 8.74
CA LEU A 148 -10.33 -7.23 8.15
C LEU A 148 -11.83 -7.12 8.41
N THR A 149 -12.23 -6.10 9.16
CA THR A 149 -13.63 -5.74 9.37
C THR A 149 -13.93 -4.46 8.61
N ILE A 150 -14.95 -4.51 7.77
CA ILE A 150 -15.47 -3.36 7.03
C ILE A 150 -16.82 -3.06 7.63
N GLN A 151 -16.97 -1.87 8.22
CA GLN A 151 -18.14 -1.51 9.00
C GLN A 151 -18.75 -0.19 8.52
N CYS A 152 -20.04 -0.23 8.23
CA CYS A 152 -20.86 0.92 7.89
C CYS A 152 -21.36 1.60 9.17
N TYR A 153 -21.15 2.91 9.26
CA TYR A 153 -21.62 3.74 10.36
C TYR A 153 -22.72 4.72 9.93
N TYR A 154 -23.55 5.12 10.90
CA TYR A 154 -24.67 6.06 10.74
C TYR A 154 -25.81 5.61 9.81
N GLY A 155 -26.07 4.30 9.73
CA GLY A 155 -27.35 3.75 9.25
C GLY A 155 -27.60 3.86 7.74
N GLY A 156 -26.57 4.11 6.94
CA GLY A 156 -26.66 4.10 5.48
C GLY A 156 -26.63 2.68 4.89
N ASN A 157 -27.16 2.53 3.67
CA ASN A 157 -26.86 1.37 2.82
C ASN A 157 -25.45 1.56 2.24
N CYS A 158 -24.42 1.16 2.99
CA CYS A 158 -23.06 1.16 2.46
C CYS A 158 -22.92 0.12 1.34
N ASP A 159 -22.21 0.51 0.29
CA ASP A 159 -21.87 -0.35 -0.84
C ASP A 159 -20.37 -0.24 -1.07
N GLY A 160 -19.68 -1.36 -1.08
CA GLY A 160 -18.29 -1.38 -1.52
C GLY A 160 -17.64 -2.73 -1.43
N SER A 161 -16.44 -2.79 -1.99
CA SER A 161 -15.64 -4.01 -2.03
C SER A 161 -14.22 -3.73 -1.56
N GLY A 162 -13.69 -4.64 -0.77
CA GLY A 162 -12.34 -4.60 -0.21
C GLY A 162 -11.69 -5.97 -0.22
N TYR A 163 -10.45 -6.01 0.25
CA TYR A 163 -9.71 -7.25 0.41
C TYR A 163 -8.72 -7.19 1.57
N LEU A 164 -8.37 -8.37 2.05
CA LEU A 164 -7.20 -8.62 2.87
C LEU A 164 -6.34 -9.66 2.16
N ARG A 165 -5.04 -9.39 1.98
CA ARG A 165 -4.13 -10.32 1.31
C ARG A 165 -2.72 -10.33 1.89
N THR A 166 -2.02 -11.44 1.66
CA THR A 166 -0.57 -11.60 1.87
C THR A 166 0.04 -12.39 0.72
N SER A 167 1.34 -12.22 0.46
CA SER A 167 2.08 -13.11 -0.43
C SER A 167 2.12 -14.53 0.14
N LYS A 168 1.96 -15.55 -0.71
CA LYS A 168 2.23 -16.95 -0.34
C LYS A 168 3.70 -17.22 0.00
#